data_AF-A0A395XFB3-F1
#
_entry.id   AF-A0A395XFB3-F1
#
_cell.length_a   1.000
_cell.length_b   1.000
_cell.length_c   1.000
_cell.angle_alpha   90.00
_cell.angle_beta   90.00
_cell.angle_gamma   90.00
#
_symmetry.space_group_name_H-M   'P 1'
#
loop_
_entity.id
_entity.type
_entity.pdbx_description
1 polymer ?
#
loop_
_entity_poly.entity_id
_entity_poly.type
_entity_poly.pdbx_seq_one_letter_code
_entity_poly.pdbx_strand_id
1 'polypeptide(L)'
;MEYTELAWLMLKKHHSIDDICRQTGFHRDLVERMADDLEKQQAVKKAERAVELAALRMERGCPMCATGYANVTTTCFPPYSNADEFTDRPVDFFMRATCSNWKCPMRTLQPMPDEYTAVEYFKKGLSWVPVEGYVRLTPLGQQYVFHELVQQGLSTDDLKALGFDAEVVDRQFLIRDLDRMVYEGVDTELMCPNCGRKGEYRNAVNPATHRKTSWDCWWRVGCPSCKTRLKHAFPTQQEAKTAWENGQLDQQPEETR
;
A
#
# COMPACT_ATOMS: atom_id res chain seq x y z
N MET A 1 49.98 11.88 -19.52
CA MET A 1 49.09 11.81 -18.34
C MET A 1 48.28 13.08 -18.35
N GLU A 2 46.96 12.97 -18.52
CA GLU A 2 46.09 14.14 -18.66
C GLU A 2 45.65 14.66 -17.29
N TYR A 3 45.40 15.97 -17.18
CA TYR A 3 44.90 16.61 -15.96
C TYR A 3 43.58 15.99 -15.43
N THR A 4 42.85 15.29 -16.28
CA THR A 4 41.63 14.52 -15.99
C THR A 4 41.89 13.29 -15.11
N GLU A 5 43.01 12.58 -15.26
CA GLU A 5 43.38 11.44 -14.40
C GLU A 5 43.75 11.89 -12.98
N LEU A 6 44.43 13.05 -12.86
CA LEU A 6 44.77 13.67 -11.58
C LEU A 6 43.51 14.07 -10.81
N ALA A 7 42.56 14.74 -11.48
CA ALA A 7 41.29 15.13 -10.88
C ALA A 7 40.45 13.92 -10.44
N TRP A 8 40.51 12.80 -11.18
CA TRP A 8 39.82 11.57 -10.82
C TRP A 8 40.43 10.90 -9.57
N LEU A 9 41.76 10.86 -9.46
CA LEU A 9 42.47 10.35 -8.27
C LEU A 9 42.15 11.17 -7.01
N MET A 10 42.05 12.50 -7.14
CA MET A 10 41.66 13.40 -6.07
C MET A 10 40.19 13.22 -5.64
N LEU A 11 39.27 13.05 -6.59
CA LEU A 11 37.82 13.00 -6.32
C LEU A 11 37.32 11.66 -5.78
N LYS A 12 37.88 10.54 -6.24
CA LYS A 12 37.22 9.22 -6.11
C LYS A 12 37.90 8.26 -5.12
N LYS A 13 39.18 8.49 -4.80
CA LYS A 13 39.96 7.53 -4.00
C LYS A 13 40.52 8.08 -2.68
N HIS A 14 40.27 9.35 -2.34
CA HIS A 14 40.80 9.99 -1.12
C HIS A 14 42.31 9.72 -0.90
N HIS A 15 43.08 9.69 -1.99
CA HIS A 15 44.53 9.48 -1.90
C HIS A 15 45.21 10.68 -1.25
N SER A 16 46.24 10.42 -0.44
CA SER A 16 47.07 11.50 0.10
C SER A 16 47.81 12.22 -1.03
N ILE A 17 48.11 13.50 -0.84
CA ILE A 17 48.85 14.31 -1.83
C ILE A 17 50.18 13.64 -2.20
N ASP A 18 50.86 13.03 -1.24
CA ASP A 18 52.12 12.31 -1.45
C ASP A 18 51.95 11.07 -2.34
N ASP A 19 50.84 10.32 -2.20
CA ASP A 19 50.55 9.17 -3.03
C ASP A 19 50.21 9.58 -4.46
N ILE A 20 49.48 10.69 -4.63
CA ILE A 20 49.15 11.26 -5.94
C ILE A 20 50.44 11.70 -6.63
N CYS A 21 51.33 12.42 -5.95
CA CYS A 21 52.64 12.83 -6.49
C CYS A 21 53.49 11.63 -6.92
N ARG A 22 53.53 10.56 -6.11
CA ARG A 22 54.28 9.33 -6.44
C ARG A 22 53.72 8.60 -7.67
N GLN A 23 52.39 8.51 -7.79
CA GLN A 23 51.75 7.79 -8.90
C GLN A 23 51.80 8.59 -10.21
N THR A 24 51.72 9.91 -10.13
CA THR A 24 51.55 10.77 -11.30
C THR A 24 52.82 11.52 -11.70
N GLY A 25 53.84 11.56 -10.84
CA GLY A 25 55.10 12.28 -11.11
C GLY A 25 54.96 13.80 -11.16
N PHE A 26 53.79 14.36 -10.82
CA PHE A 26 53.60 15.82 -10.76
C PHE A 26 54.26 16.42 -9.52
N HIS A 27 54.72 17.66 -9.64
CA HIS A 27 55.31 18.40 -8.53
C HIS A 27 54.27 18.69 -7.45
N ARG A 28 54.66 18.55 -6.19
CA ARG A 28 53.77 18.71 -5.02
C ARG A 28 52.99 20.02 -5.03
N ASP A 29 53.67 21.14 -5.28
CA ASP A 29 53.05 22.47 -5.34
C ASP A 29 51.95 22.61 -6.42
N LEU A 30 52.00 21.80 -7.49
CA LEU A 30 50.95 21.78 -8.51
C LEU A 30 49.74 20.99 -8.01
N VAL A 31 49.99 19.84 -7.39
CA VAL A 31 48.96 18.94 -6.83
C VAL A 31 48.22 19.62 -5.69
N GLU A 32 48.93 20.32 -4.79
CA GLU A 32 48.33 21.10 -3.69
C GLU A 32 47.43 22.23 -4.20
N ARG A 33 47.91 23.04 -5.16
CA ARG A 33 47.09 24.11 -5.76
C ARG A 33 45.83 23.57 -6.44
N MET A 34 45.93 22.46 -7.14
CA MET A 34 44.78 21.83 -7.80
C MET A 34 43.78 21.24 -6.79
N ALA A 35 44.25 20.69 -5.67
CA ALA A 35 43.38 20.23 -4.60
C ALA A 35 42.61 21.40 -3.98
N ASP A 36 43.29 22.51 -3.67
CA ASP A 36 42.65 23.73 -3.14
C ASP A 36 41.59 24.29 -4.09
N ASP A 37 41.89 24.34 -5.39
CA ASP A 37 40.94 24.82 -6.39
C ASP A 37 39.74 23.88 -6.56
N LEU A 38 39.96 22.57 -6.45
CA LEU A 38 38.89 21.58 -6.48
C LEU A 38 37.98 21.70 -5.25
N GLU A 39 38.54 21.88 -4.05
CA GLU A 39 37.77 22.12 -2.83
C GLU A 39 36.92 23.39 -2.94
N LYS A 40 37.50 24.48 -3.45
CA LYS A 40 36.76 25.73 -3.72
C LYS A 40 35.63 25.48 -4.72
N GLN A 41 35.89 24.78 -5.83
CA GLN A 41 34.84 24.44 -6.80
C GLN A 41 33.74 23.56 -6.21
N GLN A 42 34.09 22.61 -5.35
CA GLN A 42 33.10 21.79 -4.64
C GLN A 42 32.28 22.62 -3.66
N ALA A 43 32.90 23.56 -2.95
CA ALA A 43 32.20 24.48 -2.05
C ALA A 43 31.23 25.37 -2.83
N VAL A 44 31.65 25.92 -3.97
CA VAL A 44 30.79 26.70 -4.87
C VAL A 44 29.62 25.85 -5.37
N LYS A 45 29.88 24.65 -5.91
CA LYS A 45 28.81 23.74 -6.38
C LYS A 45 27.83 23.34 -5.27
N LYS A 46 28.32 23.15 -4.04
CA LYS A 46 27.47 22.87 -2.87
C LYS A 46 26.60 24.09 -2.53
N ALA A 47 27.17 25.29 -2.59
CA ALA A 47 26.43 26.53 -2.36
C ALA A 47 25.37 26.77 -3.45
N GLU A 48 25.72 26.58 -4.73
CA GLU A 48 24.77 26.66 -5.86
C GLU A 48 23.61 25.69 -5.68
N ARG A 49 23.89 24.40 -5.39
CA ARG A 49 22.84 23.41 -5.10
C ARG A 49 21.98 23.80 -3.90
N ALA A 50 22.56 24.39 -2.87
CA ALA A 50 21.80 24.85 -1.70
C ALA A 50 20.85 26.00 -2.07
N VAL A 51 21.29 26.92 -2.93
CA VAL A 51 20.46 28.00 -3.47
C VAL A 51 19.32 27.46 -4.34
N GLU A 52 19.62 26.52 -5.26
CA GLU A 52 18.60 25.85 -6.08
C GLU A 52 17.55 25.13 -5.23
N LEU A 53 17.99 24.38 -4.22
CA LEU A 53 17.09 23.70 -3.28
C LEU A 53 16.24 24.67 -2.46
N ALA A 54 16.81 25.81 -2.07
CA ALA A 54 16.07 26.86 -1.37
C ALA A 54 14.99 27.48 -2.27
N ALA A 55 15.30 27.74 -3.54
CA ALA A 55 14.34 28.22 -4.52
C ALA A 55 13.20 27.21 -4.75
N LEU A 56 13.53 25.92 -4.92
CA LEU A 56 12.53 24.85 -5.07
C LEU A 56 11.62 24.73 -3.84
N ARG A 57 12.17 24.86 -2.63
CA ARG A 57 11.38 24.87 -1.39
C ARG A 57 10.49 26.11 -1.27
N MET A 58 10.93 27.25 -1.79
CA MET A 58 10.12 28.46 -1.81
C MET A 58 8.96 28.36 -2.80
N GLU A 59 9.20 27.80 -3.98
CA GLU A 59 8.20 27.67 -5.03
C GLU A 59 7.20 26.52 -4.76
N ARG A 60 7.71 25.37 -4.29
CA ARG A 60 7.01 24.08 -4.23
C ARG A 60 7.11 23.38 -2.88
N GLY A 61 7.32 24.15 -1.81
CA GLY A 61 7.52 23.62 -0.45
C GLY A 61 6.41 22.68 0.01
N CYS A 62 6.80 21.67 0.79
CA CYS A 62 5.86 20.75 1.39
C CYS A 62 5.10 21.40 2.55
N PRO A 63 3.75 21.47 2.51
CA PRO A 63 2.97 22.10 3.57
C PRO A 63 2.98 21.29 4.88
N MET A 64 3.36 20.01 4.83
CA MET A 64 3.30 19.11 5.99
C MET A 64 4.62 19.06 6.77
N CYS A 65 5.76 18.89 6.11
CA CYS A 65 7.05 18.71 6.79
C CYS A 65 8.00 19.91 6.73
N ALA A 66 7.67 20.97 5.97
CA ALA A 66 8.46 22.19 5.75
C ALA A 66 9.91 22.02 5.27
N THR A 67 10.41 20.79 5.17
CA THR A 67 11.80 20.44 4.83
C THR A 67 11.92 19.88 3.42
N GLY A 68 10.86 19.23 2.93
CA GLY A 68 10.73 18.73 1.57
C GLY A 68 10.04 19.71 0.63
N TYR A 69 10.01 19.35 -0.65
CA TYR A 69 9.33 20.07 -1.73
C TYR A 69 8.61 19.05 -2.64
N ALA A 70 7.72 19.53 -3.51
CA ALA A 70 6.99 18.69 -4.45
C ALA A 70 7.93 18.14 -5.53
N ASN A 71 8.03 16.83 -5.62
CA ASN A 71 8.66 16.11 -6.72
C ASN A 71 7.56 15.49 -7.59
N VAL A 72 7.52 15.85 -8.87
CA VAL A 72 6.44 15.43 -9.78
C VAL A 72 6.90 14.28 -10.66
N THR A 73 6.12 13.21 -10.65
CA THR A 73 6.34 12.02 -11.47
C THR A 73 5.20 11.88 -12.48
N THR A 74 5.55 11.71 -13.75
CA THR A 74 4.60 11.39 -14.82
C THR A 74 4.39 9.88 -14.88
N THR A 75 3.14 9.44 -14.81
CA THR A 75 2.70 8.07 -15.06
C THR A 75 2.02 8.03 -16.43
N CYS A 76 2.41 7.08 -17.27
CA CYS A 76 1.86 6.83 -18.58
C CYS A 76 1.30 5.40 -18.62
N PHE A 77 0.05 5.24 -19.07
CA PHE A 77 -0.51 3.93 -19.40
C PHE A 77 -0.46 3.74 -20.91
N PRO A 78 0.58 3.07 -21.46
CA PRO A 78 0.53 2.66 -22.85
C PRO A 78 -0.66 1.70 -23.04
N PRO A 79 -1.36 1.76 -24.18
CA PRO A 79 -2.32 0.72 -24.51
C PRO A 79 -1.53 -0.56 -24.78
N TYR A 80 -1.55 -1.49 -23.83
CA TYR A 80 -0.97 -2.83 -23.92
C TYR A 80 0.57 -2.94 -24.05
N SER A 81 1.07 -4.02 -23.47
CA SER A 81 2.47 -4.43 -23.31
C SER A 81 3.13 -4.97 -24.58
N ASN A 82 2.53 -4.78 -25.75
CA ASN A 82 3.09 -5.23 -27.02
C ASN A 82 3.58 -3.99 -27.78
N ALA A 83 4.91 -3.84 -27.86
CA ALA A 83 5.60 -2.70 -28.45
C ALA A 83 5.28 -2.41 -29.94
N ASP A 84 4.51 -3.28 -30.60
CA ASP A 84 4.23 -3.22 -32.04
C ASP A 84 2.84 -2.67 -32.39
N GLU A 85 1.99 -2.35 -31.42
CA GLU A 85 0.66 -1.74 -31.67
C GLU A 85 0.52 -0.37 -30.98
N PHE A 86 1.30 0.61 -31.43
CA PHE A 86 0.96 2.02 -31.22
C PHE A 86 -0.32 2.33 -32.01
N THR A 87 -1.48 2.05 -31.41
CA THR A 87 -2.76 2.47 -31.94
C THR A 87 -3.04 3.92 -31.52
N ASP A 88 -3.76 4.68 -32.36
CA ASP A 88 -4.22 6.06 -32.15
C ASP A 88 -5.18 6.25 -30.95
N ARG A 89 -5.11 5.37 -29.93
CA ARG A 89 -5.96 5.39 -28.75
C ARG A 89 -5.38 6.36 -27.71
N PRO A 90 -6.25 7.06 -26.96
CA PRO A 90 -5.81 8.02 -25.95
C PRO A 90 -4.97 7.32 -24.89
N VAL A 91 -3.74 7.77 -24.74
CA VAL A 91 -2.84 7.36 -23.66
C VAL A 91 -3.22 8.16 -22.43
N ASP A 92 -3.51 7.47 -21.32
CA ASP A 92 -3.69 8.15 -20.04
C ASP A 92 -2.33 8.63 -19.55
N PHE A 93 -2.14 9.95 -19.59
CA PHE A 93 -1.01 10.63 -18.98
C PHE A 93 -1.47 11.40 -17.76
N PHE A 94 -0.84 11.14 -16.63
CA PHE A 94 -1.10 11.92 -15.44
C PHE A 94 0.14 12.07 -14.58
N MET A 95 0.15 13.15 -13.82
CA MET A 95 1.24 13.54 -12.96
C MET A 95 0.82 13.38 -11.50
N ARG A 96 1.78 13.02 -10.66
CA ARG A 96 1.60 12.99 -9.21
C ARG A 96 2.75 13.70 -8.54
N ALA A 97 2.43 14.53 -7.56
CA ALA A 97 3.42 15.18 -6.71
C ALA A 97 3.59 14.38 -5.41
N THR A 98 4.85 14.07 -5.08
CA THR A 98 5.24 13.43 -3.82
C THR A 98 6.26 14.30 -3.09
N CYS A 99 6.34 14.18 -1.77
CA CYS A 99 7.37 14.91 -1.03
C CYS A 99 8.77 14.37 -1.35
N SER A 100 9.72 15.26 -1.62
CA SER A 100 11.14 14.88 -1.77
C SER A 100 11.75 14.30 -0.49
N ASN A 101 11.13 14.55 0.67
CA ASN A 101 11.45 13.85 1.91
C ASN A 101 10.68 12.53 1.98
N TRP A 102 11.39 11.41 1.77
CA TRP A 102 10.81 10.06 1.74
C TRP A 102 10.08 9.64 3.02
N LYS A 103 10.37 10.28 4.17
CA LYS A 103 9.67 10.03 5.44
C LYS A 103 8.33 10.78 5.54
N CYS A 104 8.13 11.79 4.71
CA CYS A 104 6.91 12.59 4.73
C CYS A 104 5.84 11.91 3.85
N PRO A 105 4.63 11.64 4.38
CA PRO A 105 3.58 10.98 3.63
C PRO A 105 2.85 11.93 2.66
N MET A 106 3.23 13.21 2.62
CA MET A 106 2.58 14.22 1.79
C MET A 106 2.72 13.88 0.31
N ARG A 107 1.58 13.82 -0.38
CA ARG A 107 1.47 13.56 -1.82
C ARG A 107 0.09 13.96 -2.35
N THR A 108 -0.04 14.10 -3.65
CA THR A 108 -1.35 14.14 -4.32
C THR A 108 -1.88 12.71 -4.45
N LEU A 109 -3.09 12.42 -3.95
CA LEU A 109 -3.70 11.09 -4.15
C LEU A 109 -4.26 10.93 -5.55
N GLN A 110 -4.80 12.02 -6.11
CA GLN A 110 -5.40 11.98 -7.42
C GLN A 110 -4.37 12.23 -8.54
N PRO A 111 -4.56 11.57 -9.69
CA PRO A 111 -3.80 11.83 -10.91
C PRO A 111 -4.11 13.24 -11.44
N MET A 112 -3.08 14.03 -11.72
CA MET A 112 -3.21 15.42 -12.14
C MET A 112 -2.91 15.54 -13.64
N PRO A 113 -3.60 16.45 -14.36
CA PRO A 113 -3.44 16.56 -15.81
C PRO A 113 -2.06 17.10 -16.24
N ASP A 114 -1.41 17.86 -15.37
CA ASP A 114 -0.14 18.53 -15.65
C ASP A 114 0.65 18.81 -14.36
N GLU A 115 1.91 19.21 -14.54
CA GLU A 115 2.86 19.41 -13.44
C GLU A 115 2.44 20.57 -12.54
N TYR A 116 1.99 21.66 -13.14
CA TYR A 116 1.59 22.87 -12.43
C TYR A 116 0.42 22.58 -11.50
N THR A 117 -0.61 21.91 -12.01
CA THR A 117 -1.77 21.48 -11.23
C THR A 117 -1.35 20.55 -10.10
N ALA A 118 -0.46 19.59 -10.35
CA ALA A 118 0.04 18.68 -9.31
C ALA A 118 0.77 19.42 -8.17
N VAL A 119 1.63 20.37 -8.51
CA VAL A 119 2.37 21.19 -7.54
C VAL A 119 1.43 22.07 -6.73
N GLU A 120 0.46 22.73 -7.37
CA GLU A 120 -0.49 23.60 -6.68
C GLU A 120 -1.40 22.83 -5.72
N TYR A 121 -1.88 21.65 -6.11
CA TYR A 121 -2.64 20.78 -5.22
C TYR A 121 -1.81 20.27 -4.04
N PHE A 122 -0.57 19.86 -4.30
CA PHE A 122 0.36 19.47 -3.26
C PHE A 122 0.61 20.60 -2.26
N LYS A 123 0.87 21.82 -2.72
CA LYS A 123 1.11 22.99 -1.86
C LYS A 123 -0.07 23.31 -0.96
N LYS A 124 -1.30 23.11 -1.45
CA LYS A 124 -2.52 23.37 -0.68
C LYS A 124 -2.80 22.31 0.40
N GLY A 125 -1.98 21.27 0.54
CA GLY A 125 -2.25 20.22 1.51
C GLY A 125 -3.42 19.32 1.11
N LEU A 126 -3.89 19.41 -0.13
CA LEU A 126 -5.10 18.76 -0.61
C LEU A 126 -4.82 17.31 -1.03
N SER A 127 -4.15 16.57 -0.15
CA SER A 127 -3.94 15.13 -0.37
C SER A 127 -5.27 14.41 -0.53
N TRP A 128 -6.33 14.85 0.15
CA TRP A 128 -7.60 14.11 0.30
C TRP A 128 -8.83 14.86 -0.22
N VAL A 129 -8.65 16.03 -0.83
CA VAL A 129 -9.78 16.79 -1.39
C VAL A 129 -9.91 16.42 -2.85
N PRO A 130 -11.03 15.80 -3.26
CA PRO A 130 -11.25 15.42 -4.64
C PRO A 130 -11.29 16.67 -5.51
N VAL A 131 -10.58 16.65 -6.62
CA VAL A 131 -10.85 17.60 -7.71
C VAL A 131 -12.18 17.19 -8.31
N GLU A 132 -13.13 18.13 -8.42
CA GLU A 132 -14.28 17.92 -9.30
C GLU A 132 -13.75 17.63 -10.71
N GLY A 133 -13.90 16.39 -11.15
CA GLY A 133 -13.41 15.96 -12.45
C GLY A 133 -12.31 14.90 -12.44
N TYR A 134 -12.57 13.73 -11.84
CA TYR A 134 -11.87 12.45 -12.15
C TYR A 134 -11.96 12.05 -13.66
N VAL A 135 -12.49 12.94 -14.49
CA VAL A 135 -13.12 12.79 -15.80
C VAL A 135 -12.11 12.69 -16.95
N ARG A 136 -10.79 12.71 -16.67
CA ARG A 136 -9.77 12.60 -17.72
C ARG A 136 -9.12 11.22 -17.86
N LEU A 137 -9.32 10.32 -16.90
CA LEU A 137 -8.78 8.96 -17.03
C LEU A 137 -9.76 8.05 -17.78
N THR A 138 -9.23 7.23 -18.68
CA THR A 138 -9.99 6.09 -19.21
C THR A 138 -10.37 5.13 -18.07
N PRO A 139 -11.39 4.27 -18.25
CA PRO A 139 -11.73 3.25 -17.26
C PRO A 139 -10.53 2.40 -16.80
N LEU A 140 -9.55 2.18 -17.67
CA LEU A 140 -8.32 1.44 -17.34
C LEU A 140 -7.41 2.25 -16.39
N GLY A 141 -7.20 3.54 -16.66
CA GLY A 141 -6.45 4.43 -15.77
C GLY A 141 -7.11 4.53 -14.39
N GLN A 142 -8.44 4.56 -14.33
CA GLN A 142 -9.18 4.55 -13.07
C GLN A 142 -8.96 3.25 -12.28
N GLN A 143 -8.99 2.08 -12.94
CA GLN A 143 -8.72 0.79 -12.30
C GLN A 143 -7.30 0.69 -11.73
N TYR A 144 -6.29 1.23 -12.44
CA TYR A 144 -4.93 1.21 -11.95
C TYR A 144 -4.77 2.06 -10.68
N VAL A 145 -5.24 3.31 -10.74
CA VAL A 145 -5.15 4.22 -9.59
C VAL A 145 -5.90 3.64 -8.39
N PHE A 146 -7.07 3.04 -8.63
CA PHE A 146 -7.81 2.32 -7.60
C PHE A 146 -6.95 1.23 -6.94
N HIS A 147 -6.36 0.33 -7.72
CA HIS A 147 -5.56 -0.77 -7.19
C HIS A 147 -4.34 -0.27 -6.40
N GLU A 148 -3.65 0.76 -6.89
CA GLU A 148 -2.52 1.35 -6.19
C GLU A 148 -2.91 1.98 -4.86
N LEU A 149 -4.02 2.73 -4.82
CA LEU A 149 -4.53 3.33 -3.58
C LEU A 149 -4.96 2.27 -2.56
N VAL A 150 -5.56 1.15 -3.03
CA VAL A 150 -5.89 0.00 -2.18
C VAL A 150 -4.62 -0.65 -1.61
N GLN A 151 -3.57 -0.84 -2.42
CA GLN A 151 -2.28 -1.37 -1.95
C GLN A 151 -1.61 -0.46 -0.90
N GLN A 152 -1.90 0.84 -0.97
CA GLN A 152 -1.41 1.83 0.00
C GLN A 152 -2.25 1.90 1.27
N GLY A 153 -3.30 1.09 1.39
CA GLY A 153 -4.09 0.91 2.60
C GLY A 153 -5.22 1.93 2.79
N LEU A 154 -5.65 2.62 1.74
CA LEU A 154 -6.84 3.49 1.83
C LEU A 154 -8.10 2.68 2.14
N SER A 155 -9.01 3.27 2.92
CA SER A 155 -10.29 2.64 3.26
C SER A 155 -11.33 2.77 2.14
N THR A 156 -12.41 2.00 2.22
CA THR A 156 -13.56 2.12 1.31
C THR A 156 -14.15 3.53 1.33
N ASP A 157 -14.24 4.14 2.51
CA ASP A 157 -14.83 5.47 2.69
C ASP A 157 -13.94 6.55 2.09
N ASP A 158 -12.61 6.43 2.23
CA ASP A 158 -11.66 7.34 1.60
C ASP A 158 -11.77 7.27 0.07
N LEU A 159 -11.88 6.07 -0.49
CA LEU A 159 -11.99 5.88 -1.94
C LEU A 159 -13.32 6.40 -2.50
N LYS A 160 -14.43 6.20 -1.78
CA LYS A 160 -15.72 6.79 -2.14
C LYS A 160 -15.67 8.32 -2.07
N ALA A 161 -15.06 8.87 -1.02
CA ALA A 161 -14.86 10.31 -0.87
C ALA A 161 -14.04 10.86 -2.04
N LEU A 162 -13.07 10.11 -2.55
CA LEU A 162 -12.26 10.46 -3.73
C LEU A 162 -13.02 10.43 -5.06
N GLY A 163 -14.29 10.01 -5.07
CA GLY A 163 -15.16 10.04 -6.25
C GLY A 163 -15.17 8.74 -7.08
N PHE A 164 -14.61 7.64 -6.55
CA PHE A 164 -14.79 6.32 -7.17
C PHE A 164 -16.23 5.83 -7.03
N ASP A 165 -16.68 5.04 -8.02
CA ASP A 165 -18.00 4.40 -7.97
C ASP A 165 -18.13 3.52 -6.72
N ALA A 166 -19.15 3.81 -5.90
CA ALA A 166 -19.33 3.18 -4.60
C ALA A 166 -19.58 1.66 -4.70
N GLU A 167 -20.31 1.21 -5.72
CA GLU A 167 -20.60 -0.22 -5.92
C GLU A 167 -19.35 -0.98 -6.34
N VAL A 168 -18.52 -0.36 -7.19
CA VAL A 168 -17.24 -0.95 -7.63
C VAL A 168 -16.26 -1.05 -6.46
N VAL A 169 -16.16 0.00 -5.64
CA VAL A 169 -15.30 0.02 -4.44
C VAL A 169 -15.72 -1.11 -3.48
N ASP A 170 -17.01 -1.18 -3.14
CA ASP A 170 -17.53 -2.17 -2.18
C ASP A 170 -17.33 -3.61 -2.69
N ARG A 171 -17.59 -3.86 -3.97
CA ARG A 171 -17.39 -5.18 -4.58
C ARG A 171 -15.92 -5.60 -4.54
N GLN A 172 -14.98 -4.70 -4.84
CA GLN A 172 -13.55 -5.03 -4.87
C GLN A 172 -13.00 -5.33 -3.48
N PHE A 173 -13.40 -4.57 -2.46
CA PHE A 173 -13.01 -4.86 -1.08
C PHE A 173 -13.62 -6.16 -0.56
N LEU A 174 -14.88 -6.45 -0.92
CA LEU A 174 -15.51 -7.74 -0.61
C LEU A 174 -14.74 -8.91 -1.23
N ILE A 175 -14.35 -8.81 -2.51
CA ILE A 175 -13.54 -9.84 -3.19
C ILE A 175 -12.19 -10.01 -2.47
N ARG A 176 -11.50 -8.91 -2.14
CA ARG A 176 -10.23 -8.96 -1.41
C ARG A 176 -10.36 -9.65 -0.06
N ASP A 177 -11.43 -9.35 0.68
CA ASP A 177 -11.68 -9.96 1.99
C ASP A 177 -12.04 -11.44 1.86
N LEU A 178 -12.80 -11.84 0.84
CA LEU A 178 -13.08 -13.23 0.51
C LEU A 178 -11.79 -13.98 0.11
N ASP A 179 -10.96 -13.42 -0.76
CA ASP A 179 -9.68 -13.99 -1.17
C ASP A 179 -8.74 -14.16 0.03
N ARG A 180 -8.73 -13.20 0.95
CA ARG A 180 -7.97 -13.31 2.20
C ARG A 180 -8.51 -14.43 3.09
N MET A 181 -9.83 -14.60 3.20
CA MET A 181 -10.43 -15.71 3.94
C MET A 181 -10.07 -17.08 3.33
N VAL A 182 -10.04 -17.17 2.00
CA VAL A 182 -9.64 -18.38 1.27
C VAL A 182 -8.14 -18.66 1.43
N TYR A 183 -7.29 -17.64 1.34
CA TYR A 183 -5.83 -17.77 1.42
C TYR A 183 -5.31 -18.03 2.84
N GLU A 184 -5.88 -17.38 3.86
CA GLU A 184 -5.51 -17.60 5.27
C GLU A 184 -6.03 -18.93 5.82
N GLY A 185 -6.73 -19.74 5.00
CA GLY A 185 -7.27 -21.02 5.42
C GLY A 185 -8.20 -20.86 6.62
N VAL A 186 -9.07 -19.84 6.59
CA VAL A 186 -10.05 -19.64 7.65
C VAL A 186 -10.89 -20.90 7.71
N ASP A 187 -10.72 -21.66 8.80
CA ASP A 187 -11.51 -22.84 9.09
C ASP A 187 -12.96 -22.40 9.26
N THR A 188 -13.74 -22.51 8.18
CA THR A 188 -15.16 -22.11 8.12
C THR A 188 -16.06 -23.09 8.88
N GLU A 189 -15.50 -24.19 9.38
CA GLU A 189 -16.23 -25.18 10.14
C GLU A 189 -16.75 -24.57 11.45
N LEU A 190 -18.07 -24.66 11.66
CA LEU A 190 -18.76 -24.11 12.83
C LEU A 190 -18.67 -22.60 12.99
N MET A 191 -18.61 -21.82 11.91
CA MET A 191 -18.66 -20.36 12.00
C MET A 191 -19.92 -19.90 12.76
N CYS A 192 -19.75 -19.06 13.79
CA CYS A 192 -20.87 -18.61 14.59
C CYS A 192 -21.79 -17.68 13.78
N PRO A 193 -23.10 -17.98 13.67
CA PRO A 193 -24.03 -17.17 12.88
C PRO A 193 -24.25 -15.76 13.46
N ASN A 194 -23.86 -15.52 14.71
CA ASN A 194 -24.04 -14.23 15.38
C ASN A 194 -22.78 -13.33 15.34
N CYS A 195 -21.58 -13.90 15.41
CA CYS A 195 -20.34 -13.09 15.55
C CYS A 195 -19.19 -13.50 14.62
N GLY A 196 -19.39 -14.47 13.73
CA GLY A 196 -18.39 -14.91 12.75
C GLY A 196 -17.18 -15.68 13.33
N ARG A 197 -17.07 -15.81 14.66
CA ARG A 197 -15.99 -16.58 15.30
C ARG A 197 -16.30 -18.08 15.33
N LYS A 198 -15.24 -18.90 15.39
CA LYS A 198 -15.35 -20.37 15.44
C LYS A 198 -16.17 -20.85 16.65
N GLY A 199 -17.13 -21.73 16.40
CA GLY A 199 -17.90 -22.47 17.39
C GLY A 199 -17.20 -23.75 17.81
N GLU A 200 -17.67 -24.34 18.91
CA GLU A 200 -17.13 -25.59 19.46
C GLU A 200 -18.24 -26.61 19.69
N TYR A 201 -17.96 -27.87 19.39
CA TYR A 201 -18.80 -28.99 19.79
C TYR A 201 -18.77 -29.19 21.30
N ARG A 202 -19.93 -29.53 21.87
CA ARG A 202 -20.11 -29.84 23.29
C ARG A 202 -20.97 -31.08 23.43
N ASN A 203 -20.48 -32.02 24.24
CA ASN A 203 -21.25 -33.19 24.62
C ASN A 203 -22.43 -32.76 25.50
N ALA A 204 -23.60 -33.32 25.21
CA ALA A 204 -24.84 -33.17 25.94
C ALA A 204 -25.37 -34.56 26.34
N VAL A 205 -26.24 -34.57 27.35
CA VAL A 205 -26.86 -35.81 27.81
C VAL A 205 -27.74 -36.38 26.70
N ASN A 206 -27.56 -37.65 26.37
CA ASN A 206 -28.47 -38.40 25.51
C ASN A 206 -29.80 -38.58 26.28
N PRO A 207 -30.93 -38.05 25.77
CA PRO A 207 -32.22 -38.16 26.44
C PRO A 207 -32.77 -39.60 26.47
N ALA A 208 -32.34 -40.48 25.58
CA ALA A 208 -32.78 -41.88 25.54
C ALA A 208 -32.04 -42.75 26.56
N THR A 209 -30.73 -42.54 26.74
CA THR A 209 -29.89 -43.38 27.61
C THR A 209 -29.51 -42.70 28.93
N HIS A 210 -29.79 -41.40 29.08
CA HIS A 210 -29.35 -40.53 30.19
C HIS A 210 -27.82 -40.49 30.41
N ARG A 211 -27.04 -40.82 29.38
CA ARG A 211 -25.56 -40.85 29.43
C ARG A 211 -24.95 -39.65 28.72
N LYS A 212 -23.70 -39.33 29.08
CA LYS A 212 -22.89 -38.25 28.49
C LYS A 212 -21.48 -38.73 28.10
N THR A 213 -21.32 -40.03 27.91
CA THR A 213 -20.06 -40.65 27.47
C THR A 213 -19.81 -40.33 26.00
N SER A 214 -18.55 -40.21 25.57
CA SER A 214 -18.19 -39.74 24.22
C SER A 214 -18.77 -40.55 23.06
N TRP A 215 -19.17 -41.80 23.29
CA TRP A 215 -19.79 -42.70 22.31
C TRP A 215 -21.31 -42.82 22.43
N ASP A 216 -21.93 -42.17 23.42
CA ASP A 216 -23.38 -42.26 23.71
C ASP A 216 -23.91 -40.90 24.22
N CYS A 217 -23.31 -39.81 23.75
CA CYS A 217 -23.74 -38.44 24.03
C CYS A 217 -24.33 -37.81 22.79
N TRP A 218 -25.25 -36.88 23.02
CA TRP A 218 -25.72 -35.99 21.97
C TRP A 218 -24.79 -34.78 21.86
N TRP A 219 -24.86 -34.05 20.76
CA TRP A 219 -23.97 -32.96 20.40
C TRP A 219 -24.68 -31.62 20.40
N ARG A 220 -23.99 -30.58 20.85
CA ARG A 220 -24.40 -29.18 20.70
C ARG A 220 -23.24 -28.39 20.14
N VAL A 221 -23.53 -27.31 19.44
CA VAL A 221 -22.54 -26.32 19.08
C VAL A 221 -22.80 -25.04 19.88
N GLY A 222 -21.73 -24.41 20.35
CA GLY A 222 -21.80 -23.09 20.95
C GLY A 222 -20.58 -22.25 20.64
N CYS A 223 -20.77 -20.93 20.55
CA CYS A 223 -19.70 -19.98 20.39
C CYS A 223 -19.13 -19.59 21.76
N PRO A 224 -17.84 -19.86 22.04
CA PRO A 224 -17.23 -19.46 23.31
C PRO A 224 -17.17 -17.92 23.47
N SER A 225 -17.15 -17.18 22.36
CA SER A 225 -16.99 -15.72 22.32
C SER A 225 -18.29 -14.97 22.65
N CYS A 226 -19.38 -15.18 21.90
CA CYS A 226 -20.65 -14.45 22.09
C CYS A 226 -21.73 -15.23 22.86
N LYS A 227 -21.43 -16.46 23.30
CA LYS A 227 -22.33 -17.35 24.04
C LYS A 227 -23.59 -17.80 23.30
N THR A 228 -23.75 -17.45 22.03
CA THR A 228 -24.73 -18.08 21.13
C THR A 228 -24.53 -19.59 21.13
N ARG A 229 -25.60 -20.38 21.24
CA ARG A 229 -25.55 -21.84 21.34
C ARG A 229 -26.83 -22.47 20.80
N LEU A 230 -26.74 -23.69 20.29
CA LEU A 230 -27.92 -24.51 20.02
C LEU A 230 -28.67 -24.78 21.33
N LYS A 231 -29.99 -24.58 21.30
CA LYS A 231 -30.86 -24.80 22.45
C LYS A 231 -31.04 -26.29 22.72
N HIS A 232 -31.22 -27.07 21.66
CA HIS A 232 -31.38 -28.52 21.71
C HIS A 232 -30.06 -29.24 21.38
N ALA A 233 -29.93 -30.49 21.83
CA ALA A 233 -28.83 -31.36 21.43
C ALA A 233 -29.26 -32.24 20.27
N PHE A 234 -28.32 -32.76 19.49
CA PHE A 234 -28.56 -33.60 18.32
C PHE A 234 -27.84 -34.95 18.45
N PRO A 235 -28.40 -36.06 17.94
CA PRO A 235 -27.76 -37.37 17.91
C PRO A 235 -26.34 -37.37 17.34
N THR A 236 -26.06 -36.58 16.30
CA THR A 236 -24.77 -36.55 15.61
C THR A 236 -24.13 -35.16 15.58
N GLN A 237 -22.79 -35.10 15.45
CA GLN A 237 -22.08 -33.83 15.22
C GLN A 237 -22.52 -33.18 13.92
N GLN A 238 -22.82 -33.97 12.88
CA GLN A 238 -23.23 -33.47 11.59
C GLN A 238 -24.57 -32.73 11.66
N GLU A 239 -25.57 -33.29 12.34
CA GLU A 239 -26.86 -32.61 12.55
C GLU A 239 -26.70 -31.32 13.37
N ALA A 240 -25.87 -31.36 14.43
CA ALA A 240 -25.57 -30.17 15.22
C ALA A 240 -24.85 -29.09 14.39
N LYS A 241 -23.94 -29.49 13.49
CA LYS A 241 -23.25 -28.60 12.55
C LYS A 241 -24.23 -27.97 11.57
N THR A 242 -25.09 -28.77 10.93
CA THR A 242 -26.08 -28.28 9.97
C THR A 242 -27.04 -27.27 10.62
N ALA A 243 -27.58 -27.57 11.80
CA ALA A 243 -28.44 -26.64 12.52
C ALA A 243 -27.71 -25.34 12.92
N TRP A 244 -26.42 -25.43 13.27
CA TRP A 244 -25.60 -24.28 13.64
C TRP A 244 -25.27 -23.37 12.45
N GLU A 245 -24.80 -23.96 11.35
CA GLU A 245 -24.40 -23.23 10.13
C GLU A 245 -25.60 -22.61 9.41
N ASN A 246 -26.78 -23.24 9.49
CA ASN A 246 -28.04 -22.68 8.98
C ASN A 246 -28.70 -21.65 9.92
N GLY A 247 -28.11 -21.35 11.08
CA GLY A 247 -28.67 -20.41 12.05
C GLY A 247 -29.95 -20.89 12.75
N GLN A 248 -30.27 -22.18 12.68
CA GLN A 248 -31.48 -22.80 13.21
C GLN A 248 -31.31 -23.15 14.71
N LEU A 249 -31.04 -22.14 15.55
CA LEU A 249 -30.62 -22.32 16.95
C LEU A 249 -31.67 -23.00 17.85
N ASP A 250 -32.95 -22.89 17.50
CA ASP A 250 -34.10 -23.45 18.22
C ASP A 250 -34.62 -24.76 17.61
N GLN A 251 -33.99 -25.28 16.54
CA GLN A 251 -34.42 -26.53 15.92
C GLN A 251 -34.31 -27.69 16.90
N GLN A 252 -35.36 -28.52 16.94
CA GLN A 252 -35.34 -29.79 17.65
C GLN A 252 -34.85 -30.89 16.69
N PRO A 253 -34.08 -31.87 17.20
CA PRO A 253 -33.75 -33.05 16.41
C PRO A 253 -35.03 -33.80 16.09
N GLU A 254 -35.10 -34.36 14.87
CA GLU A 254 -36.18 -35.28 14.53
C GLU A 254 -36.07 -36.50 15.45
N GLU A 255 -37.17 -36.89 16.09
CA GLU A 255 -37.19 -38.02 17.02
C GLU A 255 -36.66 -39.28 16.31
N THR A 256 -35.46 -39.72 16.67
CA THR A 256 -35.01 -41.08 16.39
C THR A 256 -35.64 -41.99 17.45
N ARG A 257 -36.89 -42.40 17.17
CA ARG A 257 -37.49 -43.60 17.79
C ARG A 257 -36.96 -44.85 17.10
#